data_AF-A0A371H0Y7-F1
#
_entry.id   AF-A0A371H0Y7-F1
#
_cell.length_a   1.000
_cell.length_b   1.000
_cell.length_c   1.000
_cell.angle_alpha   90.00
_cell.angle_beta   90.00
_cell.angle_gamma   90.00
#
_symmetry.space_group_name_H-M   'P 1'
#
loop_
_entity.id
_entity.type
_entity.pdbx_description
1 polymer ?
#
loop_
_entity_poly.entity_id
_entity_poly.type
_entity_poly.pdbx_seq_one_letter_code
_entity_poly.pdbx_strand_id
1 'polypeptide(L)'
;MDAYSGYNQIRMHPFDEEKTTFIMEERVFCYKVMPFGLKNTGATYQRLMDKIFEKTIEVDIEVYVDDMVVKSEKENRHCEMLEYVFKTLRDHQLKLNLEKCSFEVQAGKFLGFMLTERGIKANPDKCQAIIDMSSPQGVKEVQQLMGKIIALSRFIPQSAEMAQPIFGALKKGRRFAWTSECKEAFQKLKATIAAPPVLTRLVSGIPLCLYFSAFDNAISAVLVQEREGEQRPTRPHQSSSNSRLPRRINPRRGREEEGEWYLLVDGSSNHTRSGAKIILEGPTGVLIEQSLHFEFKASNNQVEYEALLAGMKLAQELGTKKLTAKSDSKLVTRQINGDYQVKDPQLAKYQDRALAMASSFDNFVLLYVLRDQNERADLLAKLAST
;
A
#
# COMPACT_ATOMS: atom_id res chain seq x y z
N MET A 1 -12.84 15.10 17.11
CA MET A 1 -12.55 16.13 18.14
C MET A 1 -11.21 16.77 17.81
N ASP A 2 -11.06 18.07 18.07
CA ASP A 2 -9.87 18.87 17.73
C ASP A 2 -9.45 19.67 18.97
N ALA A 3 -8.17 19.62 19.32
CA ALA A 3 -7.63 20.32 20.49
C ALA A 3 -7.44 21.83 20.21
N TYR A 4 -7.97 22.67 21.11
CA TYR A 4 -7.93 24.13 20.96
C TYR A 4 -6.50 24.68 20.96
N SER A 5 -6.12 25.38 19.90
CA SER A 5 -4.76 25.95 19.77
C SER A 5 -3.63 24.92 19.92
N GLY A 6 -3.90 23.64 19.64
CA GLY A 6 -2.94 22.53 19.58
C GLY A 6 -1.75 22.67 20.53
N TYR A 7 -0.60 23.05 19.97
CA TYR A 7 0.69 23.12 20.64
C TYR A 7 0.81 24.12 21.79
N ASN A 8 0.06 25.23 21.72
CA ASN A 8 0.14 26.28 22.74
C ASN A 8 -0.40 25.83 24.11
N GLN A 9 -0.98 24.63 24.19
CA GLN A 9 -1.42 24.00 25.43
C GLN A 9 -0.28 23.30 26.19
N ILE A 10 0.88 23.10 25.55
CA ILE A 10 2.05 22.48 26.18
C ILE A 10 3.01 23.57 26.66
N ARG A 11 3.39 23.51 27.94
CA ARG A 11 4.41 24.39 28.51
C ARG A 11 5.80 24.07 27.95
N MET A 12 6.56 25.12 27.64
CA MET A 12 7.98 24.97 27.34
C MET A 12 8.73 24.56 28.60
N HIS A 13 9.81 23.78 28.43
CA HIS A 13 10.74 23.57 29.53
C HIS A 13 11.41 24.91 29.86
N PRO A 14 11.54 25.32 31.14
CA PRO A 14 12.08 26.65 31.48
C PRO A 14 13.44 26.98 30.84
N PHE A 15 14.37 26.00 30.80
CA PHE A 15 15.68 26.16 30.13
C PHE A 15 15.63 26.22 28.60
N ASP A 16 14.48 25.97 27.98
CA ASP A 16 14.29 26.05 26.53
C ASP A 16 13.45 27.27 26.12
N GLU A 17 12.82 27.99 27.06
CA GLU A 17 12.03 29.20 26.77
C GLU A 17 12.88 30.25 26.05
N GLU A 18 14.07 30.56 26.59
CA GLU A 18 15.00 31.55 26.03
C GLU A 18 15.47 31.22 24.59
N LYS A 19 15.41 29.95 24.19
CA LYS A 19 15.79 29.51 22.83
C LYS A 19 14.72 29.85 21.78
N THR A 20 13.53 30.24 22.24
CA THR A 20 12.41 30.67 21.39
C THR A 20 12.30 32.19 21.29
N THR A 21 13.37 32.89 21.64
CA THR A 21 13.39 34.35 21.72
C THR A 21 13.17 35.01 20.36
N PHE A 22 12.37 36.08 20.36
CA PHE A 22 12.17 36.97 19.22
C PHE A 22 12.12 38.43 19.69
N ILE A 23 12.39 39.35 18.77
CA ILE A 23 12.38 40.79 19.03
C ILE A 23 11.10 41.36 18.41
N MET A 24 10.36 42.12 19.21
CA MET A 24 9.26 42.95 18.74
C MET A 24 9.53 44.37 19.21
N GLU A 25 9.66 45.28 18.25
CA GLU A 25 10.11 46.67 18.47
C GLU A 25 11.48 46.67 19.20
N GLU A 26 11.54 47.22 20.41
CA GLU A 26 12.75 47.34 21.22
C GLU A 26 12.75 46.37 22.41
N ARG A 27 11.89 45.34 22.39
CA ARG A 27 11.76 44.37 23.49
C ARG A 27 12.03 42.95 23.03
N VAL A 28 12.61 42.19 23.95
CA VAL A 28 12.92 40.77 23.78
C VAL A 28 11.83 39.94 24.44
N PHE A 29 11.19 39.07 23.67
CA PHE A 29 10.15 38.17 24.15
C PHE A 29 10.56 36.72 23.91
N CYS A 30 10.08 35.80 24.73
CA CYS A 30 10.21 34.36 24.52
C CYS A 30 8.87 33.66 24.76
N TYR A 31 8.71 32.47 24.22
CA TYR A 31 7.50 31.68 24.39
C TYR A 31 7.57 30.83 25.66
N LYS A 32 6.52 30.94 26.50
CA LYS A 32 6.30 30.08 27.69
C LYS A 32 5.54 28.78 27.39
N VAL A 33 4.95 28.71 26.21
CA VAL A 33 4.21 27.57 25.69
C VAL A 33 4.77 27.23 24.32
N MET A 34 4.63 26.00 23.88
CA MET A 34 5.27 25.52 22.67
C MET A 34 4.74 26.26 21.43
N PRO A 35 5.56 27.06 20.73
CA PRO A 35 5.12 27.78 19.56
C PRO A 35 5.01 26.86 18.33
N PHE A 36 4.23 27.30 17.36
CA PHE A 36 4.22 26.72 16.03
C PHE A 36 5.58 26.92 15.34
N GLY A 37 5.98 25.93 14.52
CA GLY A 37 7.20 26.01 13.70
C GLY A 37 8.43 25.34 14.30
N LEU A 38 8.45 24.94 15.58
CA LEU A 38 9.55 24.13 16.10
C LEU A 38 9.46 22.69 15.56
N LYS A 39 10.62 22.13 15.22
CA LYS A 39 10.75 20.81 14.57
C LYS A 39 10.11 19.66 15.36
N ASN A 40 10.20 19.69 16.69
CA ASN A 40 9.79 18.58 17.56
C ASN A 40 8.42 18.81 18.22
N THR A 41 7.72 19.89 17.87
CA THR A 41 6.46 20.25 18.51
C THR A 41 5.40 19.16 18.34
N GLY A 42 5.17 18.69 17.10
CA GLY A 42 4.22 17.61 16.83
C GLY A 42 4.59 16.29 17.53
N ALA A 43 5.87 15.92 17.56
CA ALA A 43 6.32 14.70 18.23
C ALA A 43 6.13 14.77 19.75
N THR A 44 6.34 15.96 20.35
CA THR A 44 6.11 16.15 21.78
C THR A 44 4.63 16.07 22.13
N TYR A 45 3.77 16.66 21.29
CA TYR A 45 2.33 16.59 21.45
C TYR A 45 1.79 15.17 21.29
N GLN A 46 2.25 14.43 20.27
CA GLN A 46 1.89 13.02 20.11
C GLN A 46 2.29 12.19 21.32
N ARG A 47 3.51 12.37 21.86
CA ARG A 47 3.96 11.67 23.06
C ARG A 47 3.11 11.97 24.29
N LEU A 48 2.60 13.20 24.43
CA LEU A 48 1.66 13.54 25.49
C LEU A 48 0.36 12.74 25.31
N MET A 49 -0.20 12.75 24.10
CA MET A 49 -1.43 12.02 23.78
C MET A 49 -1.29 10.52 23.99
N ASP A 50 -0.20 9.92 23.51
CA ASP A 50 0.11 8.49 23.72
C ASP A 50 0.18 8.15 25.21
N LYS A 51 0.73 9.05 26.03
CA LYS A 51 0.87 8.83 27.48
C LYS A 51 -0.45 8.94 28.23
N ILE A 52 -1.29 9.94 27.92
CA ILE A 52 -2.55 10.14 28.65
C ILE A 52 -3.64 9.14 28.21
N PHE A 53 -3.56 8.62 26.98
CA PHE A 53 -4.48 7.64 26.42
C PHE A 53 -3.89 6.24 26.25
N GLU A 54 -2.77 5.92 26.92
CA GLU A 54 -2.01 4.67 26.77
C GLU A 54 -2.89 3.40 26.77
N LYS A 55 -3.93 3.37 27.61
CA LYS A 55 -4.82 2.21 27.77
C LYS A 55 -5.93 2.11 26.73
N THR A 56 -6.24 3.21 26.04
CA THR A 56 -7.42 3.34 25.17
C THR A 56 -7.06 3.58 23.71
N ILE A 57 -5.83 4.03 23.44
CA ILE A 57 -5.35 4.32 22.08
C ILE A 57 -5.39 3.07 21.21
N GLU A 58 -5.72 3.24 19.93
CA GLU A 58 -5.93 2.19 18.90
C GLU A 58 -7.16 1.29 19.13
N VAL A 59 -7.63 1.15 20.38
CA VAL A 59 -8.81 0.36 20.75
C VAL A 59 -10.09 1.18 20.59
N ASP A 60 -10.26 2.21 21.41
CA ASP A 60 -11.47 3.04 21.49
C ASP A 60 -11.22 4.49 21.04
N ILE A 61 -9.96 4.94 21.03
CA ILE A 61 -9.58 6.27 20.56
C ILE A 61 -8.41 6.20 19.57
N GLU A 62 -8.50 6.94 18.48
CA GLU A 62 -7.40 7.23 17.57
C GLU A 62 -6.98 8.68 17.77
N VAL A 63 -5.68 8.92 17.97
CA VAL A 63 -5.15 10.27 18.18
C VAL A 63 -3.98 10.52 17.25
N TYR A 64 -4.07 11.61 16.49
CA TYR A 64 -2.98 12.14 15.70
C TYR A 64 -2.78 13.60 16.05
N VAL A 65 -1.77 13.88 16.87
CA VAL A 65 -1.48 15.21 17.39
C VAL A 65 -2.73 15.81 18.05
N ASP A 66 -3.32 16.86 17.49
CA ASP A 66 -4.50 17.58 17.99
C ASP A 66 -5.83 16.98 17.53
N ASP A 67 -5.81 16.12 16.51
CA ASP A 67 -6.98 15.44 15.97
C ASP A 67 -7.25 14.12 16.70
N MET A 68 -8.46 13.95 17.24
CA MET A 68 -8.89 12.76 17.98
C MET A 68 -10.21 12.19 17.46
N VAL A 69 -10.30 10.87 17.34
CA VAL A 69 -11.54 10.14 17.00
C VAL A 69 -11.81 9.09 18.06
N VAL A 70 -12.96 9.21 18.72
CA VAL A 70 -13.48 8.18 19.62
C VAL A 70 -14.44 7.30 18.84
N LYS A 71 -14.29 5.99 18.95
CA LYS A 71 -15.04 4.97 18.20
C LYS A 71 -15.52 3.89 19.17
N SER A 72 -16.74 3.41 18.96
CA SER A 72 -17.30 2.28 19.70
C SER A 72 -18.33 1.55 18.83
N GLU A 73 -18.60 0.29 19.15
CA GLU A 73 -19.62 -0.52 18.45
C GLU A 73 -21.02 -0.34 19.02
N LYS A 74 -21.13 0.09 20.29
CA LYS A 74 -22.39 0.28 21.01
C LYS A 74 -22.49 1.71 21.54
N GLU A 75 -23.71 2.22 21.54
CA GLU A 75 -24.03 3.59 21.99
C GLU A 75 -23.74 3.80 23.48
N ASN A 76 -24.21 2.91 24.36
CA ASN A 76 -23.96 3.04 25.81
C ASN A 76 -22.46 3.08 26.14
N ARG A 77 -21.66 2.22 25.50
CA ARG A 77 -20.19 2.23 25.63
C ARG A 77 -19.60 3.53 25.06
N HIS A 78 -20.20 4.11 24.03
CA HIS A 78 -19.73 5.38 23.46
C HIS A 78 -19.78 6.51 24.49
N CYS A 79 -20.88 6.63 25.22
CA CYS A 79 -21.07 7.65 26.25
C CYS A 79 -20.04 7.49 27.39
N GLU A 80 -19.85 6.27 27.89
CA GLU A 80 -18.83 5.96 28.90
C GLU A 80 -17.42 6.33 28.43
N MET A 81 -17.10 6.03 27.18
CA MET A 81 -15.80 6.37 26.60
C MET A 81 -15.60 7.88 26.42
N LEU A 82 -16.63 8.61 25.98
CA LEU A 82 -16.57 10.07 25.90
C LEU A 82 -16.37 10.70 27.27
N GLU A 83 -17.05 10.21 28.31
CA GLU A 83 -16.87 10.67 29.68
C GLU A 83 -15.43 10.45 30.15
N TYR A 84 -14.87 9.26 29.91
CA TYR A 84 -13.46 8.97 30.19
C TYR A 84 -12.51 9.93 29.46
N VAL A 85 -12.74 10.18 28.17
CA VAL A 85 -11.90 11.07 27.37
C VAL A 85 -11.97 12.50 27.88
N PHE A 86 -13.17 13.03 28.14
CA PHE A 86 -13.33 14.39 28.67
C PHE A 86 -12.73 14.56 30.05
N LYS A 87 -12.85 13.54 30.92
CA LYS A 87 -12.19 13.54 32.22
C LYS A 87 -10.67 13.57 32.07
N THR A 88 -10.12 12.70 31.21
CA THR A 88 -8.67 12.63 30.96
C THR A 88 -8.11 13.96 30.43
N LEU A 89 -8.80 14.58 29.47
CA LEU A 89 -8.42 15.89 28.94
C LEU A 89 -8.47 16.97 30.03
N ARG A 90 -9.51 16.97 30.88
CA ARG A 90 -9.65 17.91 31.99
C ARG A 90 -8.54 17.76 33.02
N ASP A 91 -8.22 16.52 33.40
CA ASP A 91 -7.17 16.22 34.38
C ASP A 91 -5.79 16.71 33.89
N HIS A 92 -5.57 16.73 32.57
CA HIS A 92 -4.35 17.23 31.93
C HIS A 92 -4.47 18.66 31.39
N GLN A 93 -5.56 19.37 31.70
CA GLN A 93 -5.83 20.76 31.29
C GLN A 93 -5.83 20.99 29.76
N LEU A 94 -6.13 19.96 28.98
CA LEU A 94 -6.29 20.05 27.54
C LEU A 94 -7.72 20.47 27.20
N LYS A 95 -7.83 21.47 26.32
CA LYS A 95 -9.08 22.06 25.84
C LYS A 95 -9.35 21.64 24.41
N LEU A 96 -10.62 21.48 24.09
CA LEU A 96 -11.11 21.19 22.74
C LEU A 96 -11.67 22.45 22.08
N ASN A 97 -11.59 22.50 20.76
CA ASN A 97 -12.29 23.50 19.96
C ASN A 97 -13.69 22.98 19.61
N LEU A 98 -14.72 23.50 20.28
CA LEU A 98 -16.09 23.03 20.12
C LEU A 98 -16.61 23.21 18.68
N GLU A 99 -16.25 24.29 18.00
CA GLU A 99 -16.69 24.57 16.62
C GLU A 99 -16.16 23.55 15.61
N LYS A 100 -15.03 22.92 15.92
CA LYS A 100 -14.41 21.87 15.10
C LYS A 100 -14.73 20.46 15.58
N CYS A 101 -15.37 20.32 16.74
CA CYS A 101 -15.78 19.02 17.23
C CYS A 101 -17.13 18.61 16.61
N SER A 102 -17.22 17.34 16.26
CA SER A 102 -18.46 16.68 15.86
C SER A 102 -18.66 15.48 16.77
N PHE A 103 -19.90 15.28 17.22
CA PHE A 103 -20.30 14.23 18.15
C PHE A 103 -21.50 13.47 17.56
N GLU A 104 -21.64 12.20 17.94
CA GLU A 104 -22.76 11.33 17.53
C GLU A 104 -22.96 11.24 16.00
N VAL A 105 -21.85 11.27 15.26
CA VAL A 105 -21.86 11.16 13.80
C VAL A 105 -21.60 9.73 13.34
N GLN A 106 -22.42 9.24 12.41
CA GLN A 106 -22.15 7.97 11.70
C GLN A 106 -21.04 8.10 10.65
N ALA A 107 -20.74 9.34 10.26
CA ALA A 107 -19.67 9.68 9.34
C ALA A 107 -19.02 11.03 9.70
N GLY A 108 -17.69 11.12 9.70
CA GLY A 108 -16.97 12.31 10.15
C GLY A 108 -15.68 12.59 9.37
N LYS A 109 -15.29 13.87 9.29
CA LYS A 109 -14.00 14.30 8.71
C LYS A 109 -12.87 14.02 9.71
N PHE A 110 -11.80 13.37 9.26
CA PHE A 110 -10.59 13.13 10.07
C PHE A 110 -9.36 13.06 9.18
N LEU A 111 -8.29 13.79 9.53
CA LEU A 111 -7.03 13.88 8.75
C LEU A 111 -7.24 14.11 7.25
N GLY A 112 -8.29 14.86 6.91
CA GLY A 112 -8.64 15.16 5.52
C GLY A 112 -9.28 14.02 4.74
N PHE A 113 -9.77 12.97 5.41
CA PHE A 113 -10.60 11.87 4.88
C PHE A 113 -12.00 11.89 5.51
N MET A 114 -12.94 11.13 4.94
CA MET A 114 -14.25 10.88 5.53
C MET A 114 -14.28 9.47 6.13
N LEU A 115 -14.43 9.35 7.43
CA LEU A 115 -14.63 8.09 8.11
C LEU A 115 -16.12 7.75 8.12
N THR A 116 -16.47 6.50 7.82
CA THR A 116 -17.84 5.97 7.86
C THR A 116 -17.80 4.57 8.46
N GLU A 117 -18.94 4.04 8.89
CA GLU A 117 -19.05 2.63 9.32
C GLU A 117 -18.53 1.64 8.26
N ARG A 118 -18.76 1.94 6.97
CA ARG A 118 -18.31 1.11 5.85
C ARG A 118 -16.80 1.21 5.58
N GLY A 119 -16.10 2.18 6.17
CA GLY A 119 -14.68 2.43 5.95
C GLY A 119 -14.34 3.89 5.65
N ILE A 120 -13.16 4.09 5.07
CA ILE A 120 -12.59 5.40 4.76
C ILE A 120 -12.99 5.79 3.33
N LYS A 121 -13.65 6.94 3.20
CA LYS A 121 -14.03 7.58 1.94
C LYS A 121 -13.13 8.79 1.66
N ALA A 122 -13.00 9.11 0.38
CA ALA A 122 -12.39 10.36 -0.04
C ALA A 122 -13.21 11.56 0.49
N ASN A 123 -12.52 12.67 0.76
CA ASN A 123 -13.21 13.89 1.15
C ASN A 123 -13.97 14.49 -0.05
N PRO A 124 -15.31 14.64 0.00
CA PRO A 124 -16.11 15.19 -1.08
C PRO A 124 -15.63 16.55 -1.56
N ASP A 125 -15.20 17.44 -0.66
CA ASP A 125 -14.73 18.78 -1.00
C ASP A 125 -13.46 18.71 -1.87
N LYS A 126 -12.55 17.77 -1.55
CA LYS A 126 -11.32 17.55 -2.33
C LYS A 126 -11.62 16.92 -3.69
N CYS A 127 -12.58 16.00 -3.76
CA CYS A 127 -13.04 15.42 -5.02
C CYS A 127 -13.68 16.47 -5.91
N GLN A 128 -14.61 17.25 -5.37
CA GLN A 128 -15.34 18.29 -6.08
C GLN A 128 -14.39 19.35 -6.66
N ALA A 129 -13.36 19.73 -5.89
CA ALA A 129 -12.32 20.65 -6.35
C ALA A 129 -11.51 20.18 -7.57
N ILE A 130 -11.53 18.89 -7.92
CA ILE A 130 -10.95 18.36 -9.17
C ILE A 130 -12.04 18.21 -10.24
N ILE A 131 -13.23 17.75 -9.87
CA ILE A 131 -14.38 17.58 -10.77
C ILE A 131 -14.73 18.90 -11.46
N ASP A 132 -14.78 19.99 -10.69
CA ASP A 132 -15.13 21.34 -11.19
C ASP A 132 -13.97 22.05 -11.88
N MET A 133 -12.75 21.50 -11.81
CA MET A 133 -11.58 22.15 -12.36
C MET A 133 -11.62 22.16 -13.91
N SER A 134 -11.46 23.32 -14.53
CA SER A 134 -11.25 23.44 -15.97
C SER A 134 -9.98 22.75 -16.44
N SER A 135 -9.86 22.44 -17.74
CA SER A 135 -8.62 21.85 -18.27
C SER A 135 -7.44 22.81 -18.03
N PRO A 136 -6.34 22.36 -17.41
CA PRO A 136 -5.18 23.21 -17.14
C PRO A 136 -4.62 23.89 -18.40
N GLN A 137 -4.42 25.21 -18.32
CA GLN A 137 -3.89 26.03 -19.42
C GLN A 137 -2.41 26.36 -19.27
N GLY A 138 -1.78 25.95 -18.17
CA GLY A 138 -0.36 26.21 -17.94
C GLY A 138 0.27 25.34 -16.85
N VAL A 139 1.59 25.43 -16.76
CA VAL A 139 2.43 24.65 -15.83
C VAL A 139 1.96 24.81 -14.37
N LYS A 140 1.60 26.03 -13.94
CA LYS A 140 1.13 26.29 -12.57
C LYS A 140 -0.16 25.52 -12.24
N GLU A 141 -1.12 25.52 -13.16
CA GLU A 141 -2.39 24.80 -12.98
C GLU A 141 -2.19 23.29 -12.96
N VAL A 142 -1.27 22.78 -13.80
CA VAL A 142 -0.89 21.35 -13.76
C VAL A 142 -0.21 20.98 -12.43
N GLN A 143 0.65 21.83 -11.89
CA GLN A 143 1.24 21.63 -10.56
C GLN A 143 0.19 21.63 -9.44
N GLN A 144 -0.79 22.52 -9.50
CA GLN A 144 -1.91 22.54 -8.57
C GLN A 144 -2.75 21.26 -8.67
N LEU A 145 -3.07 20.82 -9.88
CA LEU A 145 -3.76 19.55 -10.13
C LEU A 145 -2.97 18.36 -9.56
N MET A 146 -1.65 18.33 -9.77
CA MET A 146 -0.78 17.28 -9.21
C MET A 146 -0.86 17.23 -7.68
N GLY A 147 -0.81 18.38 -7.00
CA GLY A 147 -1.00 18.44 -5.55
C GLY A 147 -2.35 17.85 -5.10
N LYS A 148 -3.43 18.17 -5.82
CA LYS A 148 -4.77 17.62 -5.55
C LYS A 148 -4.84 16.10 -5.80
N ILE A 149 -4.22 15.59 -6.87
CA ILE A 149 -4.13 14.15 -7.18
C ILE A 149 -3.38 13.41 -6.07
N ILE A 150 -2.24 13.94 -5.63
CA ILE A 150 -1.43 13.30 -4.56
C ILE A 150 -2.25 13.15 -3.28
N ALA A 151 -3.02 14.18 -2.91
CA ALA A 151 -3.89 14.16 -1.74
C ALA A 151 -5.01 13.09 -1.81
N LEU A 152 -5.37 12.63 -3.01
CA LEU A 152 -6.41 11.62 -3.27
C LEU A 152 -5.85 10.32 -3.84
N SER A 153 -4.54 10.18 -3.97
CA SER A 153 -3.86 9.03 -4.60
C SER A 153 -4.32 7.68 -4.03
N ARG A 154 -4.64 7.63 -2.74
CA ARG A 154 -5.18 6.45 -2.04
C ARG A 154 -6.55 5.98 -2.53
N PHE A 155 -7.27 6.77 -3.32
CA PHE A 155 -8.59 6.44 -3.87
C PHE A 155 -8.58 6.34 -5.39
N ILE A 156 -7.44 6.54 -6.04
CA ILE A 156 -7.33 6.54 -7.50
C ILE A 156 -6.53 5.30 -7.90
N PRO A 157 -7.18 4.22 -8.36
CA PRO A 157 -6.48 3.09 -8.94
C PRO A 157 -5.58 3.55 -10.08
N GLN A 158 -4.36 2.99 -10.17
CA GLN A 158 -3.41 3.29 -11.26
C GLN A 158 -3.15 4.80 -11.47
N SER A 159 -3.21 5.61 -10.41
CA SER A 159 -3.04 7.08 -10.48
C SER A 159 -1.74 7.49 -11.17
N ALA A 160 -0.65 6.74 -10.97
CA ALA A 160 0.64 7.01 -11.60
C ALA A 160 0.61 6.85 -13.12
N GLU A 161 -0.15 5.87 -13.62
CA GLU A 161 -0.35 5.60 -15.05
C GLU A 161 -1.33 6.62 -15.65
N MET A 162 -2.48 6.79 -15.00
CA MET A 162 -3.53 7.71 -15.41
C MET A 162 -3.03 9.15 -15.50
N ALA A 163 -2.12 9.56 -14.62
CA ALA A 163 -1.53 10.88 -14.62
C ALA A 163 -0.25 11.01 -15.46
N GLN A 164 0.25 9.94 -16.10
CA GLN A 164 1.47 10.02 -16.94
C GLN A 164 1.38 11.11 -18.01
N PRO A 165 0.30 11.22 -18.82
CA PRO A 165 0.22 12.24 -19.86
C PRO A 165 0.26 13.65 -19.26
N ILE A 166 -0.45 13.85 -18.15
CA ILE A 166 -0.54 15.12 -17.43
C ILE A 166 0.83 15.52 -16.87
N PHE A 167 1.57 14.57 -16.27
CA PHE A 167 2.92 14.83 -15.76
C PHE A 167 3.95 14.99 -16.89
N GLY A 168 3.73 14.36 -18.03
CA GLY A 168 4.51 14.56 -19.25
C GLY A 168 4.54 16.02 -19.70
N ALA A 169 3.44 16.76 -19.51
CA ALA A 169 3.35 18.19 -19.82
C ALA A 169 4.27 19.08 -18.96
N LEU A 170 4.84 18.56 -17.87
CA LEU A 170 5.79 19.27 -16.98
C LEU A 170 7.27 19.02 -17.33
N LYS A 171 7.58 18.14 -18.29
CA LYS A 171 8.98 17.81 -18.62
C LYS A 171 9.75 19.05 -19.11
N LYS A 172 10.90 19.31 -18.48
CA LYS A 172 11.78 20.46 -18.80
C LYS A 172 12.26 20.40 -20.26
N GLY A 173 12.27 21.54 -20.94
CA GLY A 173 12.81 21.70 -22.29
C GLY A 173 11.78 21.66 -23.43
N ARG A 174 10.50 21.41 -23.16
CA ARG A 174 9.40 21.54 -24.13
C ARG A 174 8.51 22.74 -23.79
N ARG A 175 7.96 23.42 -24.80
CA ARG A 175 6.85 24.37 -24.58
C ARG A 175 5.66 23.60 -24.02
N PHE A 176 5.00 24.18 -23.02
CA PHE A 176 3.79 23.59 -22.44
C PHE A 176 2.76 23.33 -23.54
N ALA A 177 2.26 22.10 -23.61
CA ALA A 177 1.22 21.70 -24.54
C ALA A 177 0.25 20.77 -23.81
N TRP A 178 -1.01 21.20 -23.73
CA TRP A 178 -2.10 20.36 -23.23
C TRP A 178 -2.65 19.53 -24.39
N THR A 179 -2.13 18.32 -24.54
CA THR A 179 -2.45 17.46 -25.68
C THR A 179 -3.82 16.78 -25.53
N SER A 180 -4.29 16.12 -26.58
CA SER A 180 -5.47 15.24 -26.54
C SER A 180 -5.33 14.16 -25.46
N GLU A 181 -4.15 13.56 -25.32
CA GLU A 181 -3.88 12.52 -24.32
C GLU A 181 -3.98 13.10 -22.89
N CYS A 182 -3.51 14.34 -22.67
CA CYS A 182 -3.68 15.02 -21.37
C CYS A 182 -5.17 15.25 -21.06
N LYS A 183 -5.96 15.63 -22.07
CA LYS A 183 -7.40 15.86 -21.90
C LYS A 183 -8.14 14.58 -21.58
N GLU A 184 -7.86 13.49 -22.30
CA GLU A 184 -8.46 12.17 -22.04
C GLU A 184 -8.08 11.63 -20.66
N ALA A 185 -6.80 11.70 -20.30
CA ALA A 185 -6.31 11.33 -18.98
C ALA A 185 -7.01 12.11 -17.87
N PHE A 186 -7.20 13.41 -18.05
CA PHE A 186 -7.89 14.26 -17.08
C PHE A 186 -9.38 13.93 -16.96
N GLN A 187 -10.06 13.61 -18.06
CA GLN A 187 -11.46 13.16 -18.01
C GLN A 187 -11.59 11.80 -17.31
N LYS A 188 -10.71 10.84 -17.61
CA LYS A 188 -10.67 9.53 -16.94
C LYS A 188 -10.44 9.68 -15.43
N LEU A 189 -9.55 10.60 -15.04
CA LEU A 189 -9.31 10.96 -13.64
C LEU A 189 -10.57 11.52 -12.97
N LYS A 190 -11.26 12.48 -13.61
CA LYS A 190 -12.51 13.03 -13.08
C LYS A 190 -13.58 11.97 -12.88
N ALA A 191 -13.77 11.09 -13.87
CA ALA A 191 -14.73 9.99 -13.77
C ALA A 191 -14.42 9.05 -12.59
N THR A 192 -13.13 8.75 -12.38
CA THR A 192 -12.68 7.92 -11.24
C THR A 192 -12.93 8.60 -9.90
N ILE A 193 -12.69 9.91 -9.81
CA ILE A 193 -12.83 10.71 -8.58
C ILE A 193 -14.30 11.05 -8.26
N ALA A 194 -15.18 11.01 -9.26
CA ALA A 194 -16.62 11.20 -9.08
C ALA A 194 -17.26 10.06 -8.28
N ALA A 195 -16.71 8.84 -8.39
CA ALA A 195 -17.16 7.67 -7.64
C ALA A 195 -15.96 6.93 -7.02
N PRO A 196 -15.27 7.55 -6.04
CA PRO A 196 -14.07 6.96 -5.47
C PRO A 196 -14.43 5.72 -4.65
N PRO A 197 -13.58 4.68 -4.65
CA PRO A 197 -13.82 3.47 -3.88
C PRO A 197 -13.81 3.78 -2.38
N VAL A 198 -14.63 3.04 -1.61
CA VAL A 198 -14.57 3.05 -0.15
C VAL A 198 -13.48 2.08 0.29
N LEU A 199 -12.49 2.58 1.04
CA LEU A 199 -11.43 1.74 1.59
C LEU A 199 -11.89 1.12 2.90
N THR A 200 -11.99 -0.19 2.93
CA THR A 200 -12.47 -0.94 4.10
C THR A 200 -11.36 -1.19 5.12
N ARG A 201 -11.76 -1.32 6.39
CA ARG A 201 -10.86 -1.71 7.48
C ARG A 201 -10.43 -3.16 7.29
N LEU A 202 -9.17 -3.45 7.62
CA LEU A 202 -8.68 -4.83 7.72
C LEU A 202 -9.37 -5.56 8.86
N VAL A 203 -9.94 -6.72 8.56
CA VAL A 203 -10.56 -7.62 9.53
C VAL A 203 -9.62 -8.80 9.74
N SER A 204 -9.27 -9.05 11.00
CA SER A 204 -8.41 -10.19 11.33
C SER A 204 -9.09 -11.50 10.96
N GLY A 205 -8.33 -12.44 10.39
CA GLY A 205 -8.83 -13.75 9.98
C GLY A 205 -9.46 -13.82 8.59
N ILE A 206 -9.61 -12.71 7.86
CA ILE A 206 -10.05 -12.73 6.45
C ILE A 206 -8.82 -12.77 5.53
N PRO A 207 -8.74 -13.71 4.56
CA PRO A 207 -7.68 -13.72 3.56
C PRO A 207 -7.59 -12.40 2.78
N LEU A 208 -6.36 -11.96 2.52
CA LEU A 208 -6.07 -10.75 1.77
C LEU A 208 -5.61 -11.12 0.36
N CYS A 209 -6.25 -10.54 -0.65
CA CYS A 209 -5.86 -10.68 -2.05
C CYS A 209 -5.07 -9.44 -2.49
N LEU A 210 -3.88 -9.65 -3.03
CA LEU A 210 -3.08 -8.59 -3.62
C LEU A 210 -3.20 -8.65 -5.15
N TYR A 211 -3.87 -7.66 -5.74
CA TYR A 211 -3.86 -7.46 -7.18
C TYR A 211 -2.74 -6.50 -7.52
N PHE A 212 -1.92 -6.79 -8.52
CA PHE A 212 -0.96 -5.82 -9.05
C PHE A 212 -0.94 -5.86 -10.58
N SER A 213 -0.57 -4.74 -11.16
CA SER A 213 -0.39 -4.52 -12.58
C SER A 213 0.95 -3.84 -12.78
N ALA A 214 1.76 -4.37 -13.70
CA ALA A 214 3.03 -3.79 -14.09
C ALA A 214 2.91 -3.24 -15.50
N PHE A 215 3.40 -2.01 -15.68
CA PHE A 215 3.50 -1.32 -16.96
C PHE A 215 4.95 -0.89 -17.15
N ASP A 216 5.35 -0.56 -18.38
CA ASP A 216 6.72 -0.16 -18.74
C ASP A 216 7.35 0.85 -17.77
N ASN A 217 6.53 1.76 -17.23
CA ASN A 217 7.00 2.88 -16.41
C ASN A 217 6.44 2.91 -14.98
N ALA A 218 5.55 1.99 -14.59
CA ALA A 218 4.88 2.03 -13.29
C ALA A 218 4.39 0.66 -12.81
N ILE A 219 4.36 0.47 -11.48
CA ILE A 219 3.70 -0.67 -10.84
C ILE A 219 2.57 -0.13 -9.98
N SER A 220 1.38 -0.71 -10.13
CA SER A 220 0.20 -0.43 -9.31
C SER A 220 -0.25 -1.70 -8.62
N ALA A 221 -0.51 -1.63 -7.32
CA ALA A 221 -1.05 -2.73 -6.54
C ALA A 221 -2.25 -2.27 -5.71
N VAL A 222 -3.20 -3.16 -5.47
CA VAL A 222 -4.34 -2.95 -4.58
C VAL A 222 -4.55 -4.18 -3.71
N LEU A 223 -4.60 -3.94 -2.41
CA LEU A 223 -4.92 -4.95 -1.42
C LEU A 223 -6.43 -4.98 -1.20
N VAL A 224 -7.02 -6.16 -1.34
CA VAL A 224 -8.46 -6.40 -1.33
C VAL A 224 -8.79 -7.48 -0.30
N GLN A 225 -9.91 -7.32 0.39
CA GLN A 225 -10.53 -8.37 1.21
C GLN A 225 -11.77 -8.87 0.50
N GLU A 226 -11.98 -10.18 0.48
CA GLU A 226 -13.23 -10.78 0.02
C GLU A 226 -14.14 -11.07 1.21
N ARG A 227 -15.36 -10.55 1.17
CA ARG A 227 -16.36 -10.74 2.23
C ARG A 227 -17.71 -10.99 1.59
N GLU A 228 -18.34 -12.12 1.90
CA GLU A 228 -19.67 -12.48 1.38
C GLU A 228 -19.74 -12.46 -0.16
N GLY A 229 -18.65 -12.81 -0.84
CA GLY A 229 -18.54 -12.79 -2.31
C GLY A 229 -18.27 -11.39 -2.91
N GLU A 230 -18.15 -10.35 -2.09
CA GLU A 230 -17.77 -9.01 -2.54
C GLU A 230 -16.30 -8.69 -2.27
N GLN A 231 -15.61 -8.19 -3.30
CA GLN A 231 -14.24 -7.70 -3.19
C GLN A 231 -14.20 -6.24 -2.74
N ARG A 232 -13.59 -5.99 -1.58
CA ARG A 232 -13.51 -4.65 -0.97
C ARG A 232 -12.07 -4.18 -0.82
N PRO A 233 -11.67 -3.07 -1.46
CA PRO A 233 -10.30 -2.57 -1.37
C PRO A 233 -10.01 -2.04 0.04
N THR A 234 -8.77 -2.21 0.50
CA THR A 234 -8.31 -1.81 1.85
C THR A 234 -7.22 -0.75 1.76
N ARG A 235 -6.25 -0.94 0.86
CA ARG A 235 -5.19 0.02 0.52
C ARG A 235 -4.69 -0.20 -0.91
N PRO A 236 -4.71 0.82 -1.78
CA PRO A 236 -3.89 0.82 -2.99
C PRO A 236 -2.46 1.31 -2.68
N HIS A 237 -1.48 0.66 -3.31
CA HIS A 237 -0.06 1.00 -3.25
C HIS A 237 0.46 1.21 -4.69
N GLN A 238 1.20 2.28 -4.96
CA GLN A 238 1.72 2.58 -6.30
C GLN A 238 3.16 3.08 -6.22
N SER A 239 4.01 2.67 -7.15
CA SER A 239 5.39 3.13 -7.27
C SER A 239 5.75 3.46 -8.72
N SER A 240 6.39 4.60 -8.94
CA SER A 240 6.98 4.98 -10.23
C SER A 240 8.32 4.29 -10.42
N SER A 241 8.64 3.86 -11.64
CA SER A 241 9.95 3.27 -12.01
C SER A 241 11.16 4.14 -11.65
N ASN A 242 10.98 5.47 -11.53
CA ASN A 242 12.03 6.43 -11.15
C ASN A 242 12.06 6.79 -9.65
N SER A 243 11.08 6.35 -8.86
CA SER A 243 11.23 6.38 -7.41
C SER A 243 12.01 5.13 -7.01
N ARG A 244 13.14 5.29 -6.31
CA ARG A 244 13.76 4.18 -5.58
C ARG A 244 12.62 3.47 -4.86
N LEU A 245 12.47 2.16 -5.11
CA LEU A 245 11.65 1.28 -4.27
C LEU A 245 11.82 1.75 -2.83
N PRO A 246 10.74 1.91 -2.05
CA PRO A 246 10.86 2.31 -0.65
C PRO A 246 11.97 1.45 -0.05
N ARG A 247 13.02 2.12 0.48
CA ARG A 247 14.13 1.44 1.15
C ARG A 247 13.51 0.37 2.03
N ARG A 248 13.98 -0.89 1.85
CA ARG A 248 13.69 -2.05 2.70
C ARG A 248 13.05 -1.58 3.99
N ILE A 249 11.74 -1.77 4.15
CA ILE A 249 11.22 -1.92 5.49
C ILE A 249 11.87 -3.22 5.94
N ASN A 250 13.05 -3.11 6.55
CA ASN A 250 13.54 -4.19 7.40
C ASN A 250 12.39 -4.37 8.39
N PRO A 251 11.67 -5.50 8.36
CA PRO A 251 10.94 -5.88 9.55
C PRO A 251 11.99 -5.79 10.65
N ARG A 252 11.65 -5.13 11.77
CA ARG A 252 12.45 -5.28 12.99
C ARG A 252 12.88 -6.73 13.05
N ARG A 253 14.18 -7.01 13.24
CA ARG A 253 14.76 -8.34 13.40
C ARG A 253 13.98 -9.12 14.47
N GLY A 254 12.81 -9.63 14.11
CA GLY A 254 12.21 -10.82 14.65
C GLY A 254 13.06 -11.95 14.10
N ARG A 255 13.34 -12.90 14.98
CA ARG A 255 14.25 -14.03 14.79
C ARG A 255 14.21 -14.53 13.34
N GLU A 256 15.40 -14.70 12.75
CA GLU A 256 15.55 -15.55 11.57
C GLU A 256 15.07 -16.95 11.98
N GLU A 257 13.79 -17.24 11.74
CA GLU A 257 13.26 -18.58 11.90
C GLU A 257 13.60 -19.35 10.62
N GLU A 258 14.68 -20.13 10.70
CA GLU A 258 15.11 -21.07 9.67
C GLU A 258 14.01 -22.11 9.44
N GLY A 259 13.20 -21.92 8.41
CA GLY A 259 12.23 -22.91 7.96
C GLY A 259 12.29 -23.13 6.46
N GLU A 260 11.91 -24.34 6.05
CA GLU A 260 11.80 -24.71 4.64
C GLU A 260 10.56 -24.06 4.02
N TRP A 261 10.71 -23.51 2.81
CA TRP A 261 9.60 -22.95 2.04
C TRP A 261 9.19 -23.91 0.93
N TYR A 262 7.89 -23.99 0.67
CA TYR A 262 7.33 -24.81 -0.40
C TYR A 262 6.79 -23.92 -1.53
N LEU A 263 7.28 -24.16 -2.75
CA LEU A 263 6.84 -23.47 -3.94
C LEU A 263 6.04 -24.44 -4.82
N LEU A 264 4.79 -24.13 -5.14
CA LEU A 264 4.01 -24.84 -6.16
C LEU A 264 3.89 -23.94 -7.38
N VAL A 265 4.21 -24.50 -8.55
CA VAL A 265 4.13 -23.77 -9.82
C VAL A 265 3.32 -24.56 -10.82
N ASP A 266 2.62 -23.82 -11.67
CA ASP A 266 1.96 -24.36 -12.86
C ASP A 266 1.91 -23.32 -13.98
N GLY A 267 2.01 -23.78 -15.22
CA GLY A 267 2.05 -22.95 -16.41
C GLY A 267 1.02 -23.37 -17.46
N SER A 268 0.14 -22.45 -17.85
CA SER A 268 -0.82 -22.68 -18.93
C SER A 268 -0.57 -21.78 -20.14
N SER A 269 -0.66 -22.34 -21.34
CA SER A 269 -0.61 -21.58 -22.60
C SER A 269 -1.72 -21.99 -23.56
N ASN A 270 -2.42 -20.99 -24.11
CA ASN A 270 -3.43 -21.11 -25.14
C ASN A 270 -3.01 -20.38 -26.42
N HIS A 271 -3.81 -20.51 -27.48
CA HIS A 271 -3.51 -19.93 -28.80
C HIS A 271 -3.46 -18.39 -28.82
N THR A 272 -4.03 -17.73 -27.81
CA THR A 272 -4.10 -16.27 -27.66
C THR A 272 -3.29 -15.71 -26.50
N ARG A 273 -3.05 -16.49 -25.43
CA ARG A 273 -2.56 -16.00 -24.12
C ARG A 273 -1.79 -17.08 -23.37
N SER A 274 -0.79 -16.66 -22.60
CA SER A 274 0.03 -17.53 -21.73
C SER A 274 0.02 -16.97 -20.31
N GLY A 275 -0.04 -17.83 -19.31
CA GLY A 275 -0.07 -17.42 -17.91
C GLY A 275 0.46 -18.49 -16.97
N ALA A 276 0.96 -18.06 -15.81
CA ALA A 276 1.50 -18.94 -14.79
C ALA A 276 0.87 -18.67 -13.44
N LYS A 277 0.82 -19.71 -12.60
CA LYS A 277 0.47 -19.60 -11.19
C LYS A 277 1.64 -20.01 -10.32
N ILE A 278 1.87 -19.22 -9.29
CA ILE A 278 2.85 -19.44 -8.24
C ILE A 278 2.13 -19.44 -6.91
N ILE A 279 2.38 -20.45 -6.10
CA ILE A 279 1.93 -20.53 -4.71
C ILE A 279 3.17 -20.77 -3.87
N LEU A 280 3.47 -19.87 -2.95
CA LEU A 280 4.63 -19.96 -2.07
C LEU A 280 4.17 -20.02 -0.62
N GLU A 281 4.51 -21.11 0.06
CA GLU A 281 4.11 -21.40 1.43
C GLU A 281 5.34 -21.37 2.35
N GLY A 282 5.25 -20.55 3.40
CA GLY A 282 6.29 -20.38 4.40
C GLY A 282 6.03 -21.18 5.68
N PRO A 283 7.07 -21.38 6.51
CA PRO A 283 7.04 -22.25 7.69
C PRO A 283 6.07 -21.81 8.79
N THR A 284 5.63 -20.55 8.77
CA THR A 284 4.70 -19.96 9.76
C THR A 284 3.25 -19.92 9.26
N GLY A 285 2.94 -20.67 8.19
CA GLY A 285 1.61 -20.66 7.55
C GLY A 285 1.37 -19.45 6.64
N VAL A 286 2.43 -18.73 6.27
CA VAL A 286 2.36 -17.63 5.27
C VAL A 286 2.11 -18.25 3.91
N LEU A 287 1.03 -17.83 3.24
CA LEU A 287 0.70 -18.26 1.88
C LEU A 287 0.70 -17.05 0.94
N ILE A 288 1.52 -17.10 -0.11
CA ILE A 288 1.60 -16.07 -1.14
C ILE A 288 1.19 -16.70 -2.47
N GLU A 289 0.12 -16.20 -3.06
CA GLU A 289 -0.37 -16.65 -4.36
C GLU A 289 -0.24 -15.55 -5.40
N GLN A 290 0.41 -15.86 -6.52
CA GLN A 290 0.63 -14.91 -7.60
C GLN A 290 0.21 -15.53 -8.94
N SER A 291 -0.64 -14.83 -9.68
CA SER A 291 -0.96 -15.16 -11.07
C SER A 291 -0.20 -14.19 -11.98
N LEU A 292 0.48 -14.74 -12.98
CA LEU A 292 1.27 -13.99 -13.95
C LEU A 292 0.63 -14.14 -15.33
N HIS A 293 0.56 -13.04 -16.06
CA HIS A 293 0.16 -13.02 -17.46
C HIS A 293 1.38 -12.68 -18.32
N PHE A 294 1.61 -13.46 -19.37
CA PHE A 294 2.71 -13.22 -20.30
C PHE A 294 2.15 -12.59 -21.58
N GLU A 295 2.63 -11.40 -21.92
CA GLU A 295 2.25 -10.68 -23.15
C GLU A 295 2.93 -11.24 -24.41
N PHE A 296 3.75 -12.29 -24.26
CA PHE A 296 4.40 -12.99 -25.34
C PHE A 296 3.83 -14.40 -25.50
N LYS A 297 3.80 -14.88 -26.74
CA LYS A 297 3.39 -16.25 -27.04
C LYS A 297 4.47 -17.23 -26.58
N ALA A 298 4.14 -18.07 -25.60
CA ALA A 298 5.03 -19.09 -25.07
C ALA A 298 4.45 -20.50 -25.31
N SER A 299 5.32 -21.48 -25.54
CA SER A 299 4.92 -22.90 -25.49
C SER A 299 4.65 -23.32 -24.04
N ASN A 300 3.87 -24.38 -23.82
CA ASN A 300 3.60 -24.90 -22.47
C ASN A 300 4.89 -25.08 -21.66
N ASN A 301 5.92 -25.72 -22.25
CA ASN A 301 7.19 -25.92 -21.57
C ASN A 301 7.90 -24.61 -21.19
N GLN A 302 7.80 -23.57 -22.03
CA GLN A 302 8.35 -22.25 -21.71
C GLN A 302 7.58 -21.58 -20.56
N VAL A 303 6.25 -21.70 -20.55
CA VAL A 303 5.43 -21.16 -19.45
C VAL A 303 5.74 -21.86 -18.13
N GLU A 304 5.96 -23.17 -18.14
CA GLU A 304 6.41 -23.92 -16.95
C GLU A 304 7.75 -23.42 -16.41
N TYR A 305 8.73 -23.18 -17.30
CA TYR A 305 10.02 -22.61 -16.91
C TYR A 305 9.87 -21.18 -16.37
N GLU A 306 9.04 -20.35 -17.00
CA GLU A 306 8.78 -18.99 -16.52
C GLU A 306 8.06 -18.99 -15.17
N ALA A 307 7.11 -19.90 -14.95
CA ALA A 307 6.43 -20.08 -13.66
C ALA A 307 7.44 -20.42 -12.57
N LEU A 308 8.32 -21.39 -12.83
CA LEU A 308 9.36 -21.81 -11.90
C LEU A 308 10.35 -20.67 -11.60
N LEU A 309 10.86 -19.99 -12.63
CA LEU A 309 11.81 -18.90 -12.46
C LEU A 309 11.23 -17.71 -11.70
N ALA A 310 9.98 -17.34 -11.99
CA ALA A 310 9.31 -16.27 -11.29
C ALA A 310 9.02 -16.65 -9.81
N GLY A 311 8.65 -17.91 -9.54
CA GLY A 311 8.48 -18.42 -8.18
C GLY A 311 9.78 -18.44 -7.37
N MET A 312 10.88 -18.90 -7.97
CA MET A 312 12.21 -18.89 -7.35
C MET A 312 12.68 -17.45 -7.07
N LYS A 313 12.46 -16.53 -8.03
CA LYS A 313 12.81 -15.12 -7.83
C LYS A 313 12.03 -14.50 -6.67
N LEU A 314 10.74 -14.78 -6.57
CA LEU A 314 9.91 -14.33 -5.44
C LEU A 314 10.45 -14.87 -4.10
N ALA A 315 10.80 -16.16 -4.04
CA ALA A 315 11.37 -16.75 -2.84
C ALA A 315 12.70 -16.09 -2.44
N GLN A 316 13.55 -15.76 -3.41
CA GLN A 316 14.82 -15.05 -3.19
C GLN A 316 14.59 -13.62 -2.65
N GLU A 317 13.63 -12.88 -3.21
CA GLU A 317 13.28 -11.53 -2.74
C GLU A 317 12.76 -11.52 -1.29
N LEU A 318 12.13 -12.62 -0.85
CA LEU A 318 11.69 -12.82 0.53
C LEU A 318 12.82 -13.26 1.47
N GLY A 319 14.04 -13.45 0.97
CA GLY A 319 15.20 -13.86 1.77
C GLY A 319 15.19 -15.35 2.14
N THR A 320 14.50 -16.18 1.37
CA THR A 320 14.41 -17.63 1.59
C THR A 320 15.78 -18.28 1.39
N LYS A 321 16.21 -19.10 2.36
CA LYS A 321 17.46 -19.87 2.29
C LYS A 321 17.25 -21.31 1.80
N LYS A 322 16.15 -21.96 2.19
CA LYS A 322 15.81 -23.35 1.83
C LYS A 322 14.47 -23.40 1.09
N LEU A 323 14.46 -23.91 -0.14
CA LEU A 323 13.29 -23.92 -1.01
C LEU A 323 13.06 -25.29 -1.63
N THR A 324 11.86 -25.85 -1.44
CA THR A 324 11.38 -27.05 -2.12
C THR A 324 10.29 -26.68 -3.12
N ALA A 325 10.62 -26.71 -4.40
CA ALA A 325 9.70 -26.46 -5.49
C ALA A 325 8.99 -27.75 -5.94
N LYS A 326 7.72 -27.65 -6.28
CA LYS A 326 6.84 -28.72 -6.77
C LYS A 326 6.25 -28.27 -8.11
N SER A 327 6.44 -29.09 -9.13
CA SER A 327 5.88 -28.87 -10.47
C SER A 327 5.34 -30.20 -11.00
N ASP A 328 4.24 -30.14 -11.73
CA ASP A 328 3.67 -31.26 -12.47
C ASP A 328 4.22 -31.37 -13.91
N SER A 329 5.16 -30.49 -14.29
CA SER A 329 5.92 -30.59 -15.53
C SER A 329 7.07 -31.59 -15.39
N LYS A 330 6.81 -32.83 -15.80
CA LYS A 330 7.80 -33.91 -15.81
C LYS A 330 9.04 -33.59 -16.65
N LEU A 331 8.90 -32.75 -17.68
CA LEU A 331 10.00 -32.34 -18.54
C LEU A 331 10.91 -31.33 -17.84
N VAL A 332 10.34 -30.26 -17.27
CA VAL A 332 11.11 -29.20 -16.60
C VAL A 332 11.85 -29.76 -15.38
N THR A 333 11.14 -30.55 -14.56
CA THR A 333 11.72 -31.19 -13.37
C THR A 333 12.92 -32.07 -13.71
N ARG A 334 12.80 -32.95 -14.72
CA ARG A 334 13.90 -33.82 -15.16
C ARG A 334 15.06 -33.08 -15.80
N GLN A 335 14.79 -32.00 -16.54
CA GLN A 335 15.85 -31.20 -17.15
C GLN A 335 16.68 -30.46 -16.09
N ILE A 336 16.03 -29.87 -15.08
CA ILE A 336 16.74 -29.15 -14.01
C ILE A 336 17.47 -30.12 -13.08
N ASN A 337 16.90 -31.29 -12.79
CA ASN A 337 17.57 -32.31 -11.98
C ASN A 337 18.72 -33.03 -12.72
N GLY A 338 18.92 -32.77 -14.01
CA GLY A 338 19.98 -33.36 -14.82
C GLY A 338 19.66 -34.73 -15.42
N ASP A 339 18.42 -35.22 -15.23
CA ASP A 339 17.95 -36.52 -15.73
C ASP A 339 17.66 -36.53 -17.24
N TYR A 340 17.53 -35.36 -17.86
CA TYR A 340 17.15 -35.24 -19.27
C TYR A 340 17.87 -34.10 -19.99
N GLN A 341 18.43 -34.37 -21.17
CA GLN A 341 19.13 -33.37 -21.97
C GLN A 341 18.16 -32.38 -22.64
N VAL A 342 18.51 -31.09 -22.59
CA VAL A 342 17.77 -30.04 -23.27
C VAL A 342 18.31 -29.89 -24.69
N LYS A 343 17.53 -30.32 -25.67
CA LYS A 343 17.90 -30.24 -27.10
C LYS A 343 17.49 -28.91 -27.75
N ASP A 344 16.50 -28.24 -27.17
CA ASP A 344 15.99 -26.97 -27.69
C ASP A 344 16.88 -25.80 -27.20
N PRO A 345 17.47 -25.00 -28.10
CA PRO A 345 18.38 -23.92 -27.72
C PRO A 345 17.74 -22.82 -26.87
N GLN A 346 16.42 -22.63 -26.96
CA GLN A 346 15.70 -21.64 -26.17
C GLN A 346 15.41 -22.18 -24.77
N LEU A 347 15.01 -23.45 -24.64
CA LEU A 347 14.86 -24.12 -23.34
C LEU A 347 16.20 -24.28 -22.62
N ALA A 348 17.31 -24.42 -23.34
CA ALA A 348 18.65 -24.48 -22.73
C ALA A 348 18.95 -23.19 -21.95
N LYS A 349 18.60 -22.02 -22.51
CA LYS A 349 18.73 -20.74 -21.79
C LYS A 349 17.87 -20.67 -20.54
N TYR A 350 16.69 -21.29 -20.56
CA TYR A 350 15.83 -21.38 -19.37
C TYR A 350 16.43 -22.28 -18.30
N GLN A 351 16.95 -23.45 -18.70
CA GLN A 351 17.65 -24.37 -17.81
C GLN A 351 18.87 -23.69 -17.15
N ASP A 352 19.71 -23.01 -17.93
CA ASP A 352 20.88 -22.30 -17.41
C ASP A 352 20.50 -21.25 -16.36
N ARG A 353 19.44 -20.48 -16.63
CA ARG A 353 18.93 -19.47 -15.67
C ARG A 353 18.35 -20.12 -14.42
N ALA A 354 17.64 -21.24 -14.55
CA ALA A 354 17.07 -21.95 -13.41
C ALA A 354 18.16 -22.53 -12.51
N LEU A 355 19.20 -23.13 -13.10
CA LEU A 355 20.37 -23.64 -12.36
C LEU A 355 21.15 -22.52 -11.68
N ALA A 356 21.37 -21.39 -12.36
CA ALA A 356 22.03 -20.23 -11.78
C ALA A 356 21.23 -19.58 -10.63
N MET A 357 19.90 -19.71 -10.65
CA MET A 357 19.05 -19.23 -9.57
C MET A 357 18.99 -20.24 -8.42
N ALA A 358 18.98 -21.54 -8.72
CA ALA A 358 19.00 -22.62 -7.73
C ALA A 358 20.25 -22.55 -6.84
N SER A 359 21.40 -22.18 -7.41
CA SER A 359 22.65 -22.01 -6.66
C SER A 359 22.68 -20.80 -5.72
N SER A 360 21.67 -19.92 -5.78
CA SER A 360 21.52 -18.80 -4.84
C SER A 360 20.82 -19.17 -3.54
N PHE A 361 20.27 -20.38 -3.44
CA PHE A 361 19.68 -20.95 -2.22
C PHE A 361 20.70 -21.86 -1.52
N ASP A 362 20.68 -21.89 -0.18
CA ASP A 362 21.49 -22.82 0.61
C ASP A 362 21.07 -24.27 0.37
N ASN A 363 19.77 -24.49 0.12
CA ASN A 363 19.23 -25.77 -0.32
C ASN A 363 18.05 -25.53 -1.27
N PHE A 364 18.11 -26.13 -2.46
CA PHE A 364 17.05 -26.12 -3.44
C PHE A 364 16.72 -27.55 -3.87
N VAL A 365 15.45 -27.93 -3.78
CA VAL A 365 14.94 -29.23 -4.25
C VAL A 365 13.79 -28.98 -5.21
N LEU A 366 13.82 -29.62 -6.39
CA LEU A 366 12.71 -29.60 -7.33
C LEU A 366 12.09 -30.99 -7.45
N LEU A 367 10.84 -31.11 -7.00
CA LEU A 367 10.07 -32.34 -6.99
C LEU A 367 9.03 -32.33 -8.12
N TYR A 368 8.95 -33.47 -8.80
CA TYR A 368 7.81 -33.78 -9.66
C TYR A 368 6.64 -34.24 -8.80
N VAL A 369 5.46 -33.64 -9.01
CA VAL A 369 4.20 -34.05 -8.38
C VAL A 369 3.17 -34.46 -9.44
N LEU A 370 2.27 -35.36 -9.08
CA LEU A 370 1.13 -35.69 -9.95
C LEU A 370 0.16 -34.51 -9.99
N ARG A 371 -0.53 -34.32 -11.12
CA ARG A 371 -1.43 -33.20 -11.35
C ARG A 371 -2.52 -33.08 -10.28
N ASP A 372 -3.02 -34.22 -9.80
CA ASP A 372 -4.03 -34.35 -8.74
C ASP A 372 -3.54 -33.82 -7.37
N GLN A 373 -2.21 -33.69 -7.19
CA GLN A 373 -1.57 -33.10 -6.01
C GLN A 373 -1.22 -31.62 -6.19
N ASN A 374 -1.44 -31.07 -7.40
CA ASN A 374 -1.20 -29.67 -7.78
C ASN A 374 -2.50 -28.96 -8.24
N GLU A 375 -3.67 -29.53 -7.96
CA GLU A 375 -4.97 -29.04 -8.47
C GLU A 375 -5.21 -27.55 -8.20
N ARG A 376 -4.74 -27.05 -7.06
CA ARG A 376 -4.88 -25.63 -6.69
C ARG A 376 -4.08 -24.70 -7.60
N ALA A 377 -2.87 -25.09 -8.02
CA ALA A 377 -2.09 -24.31 -8.97
C ALA A 377 -2.66 -24.43 -10.39
N ASP A 378 -3.09 -25.64 -10.78
CA ASP A 378 -3.67 -25.96 -12.11
C ASP A 378 -4.98 -25.22 -12.42
N LEU A 379 -5.92 -25.18 -11.47
CA LEU A 379 -7.16 -24.43 -11.62
C LEU A 379 -6.91 -22.93 -11.82
N LEU A 380 -5.93 -22.37 -11.12
CA LEU A 380 -5.65 -20.94 -11.12
C LEU A 380 -4.77 -20.51 -12.31
N ALA A 381 -3.88 -21.38 -12.81
CA ALA A 381 -3.11 -21.11 -14.03
C ALA A 381 -4.01 -21.09 -15.28
N LYS A 382 -5.00 -21.98 -15.34
CA LYS A 382 -6.02 -21.97 -16.40
C LYS A 382 -6.77 -20.65 -16.45
N LEU A 383 -7.20 -20.13 -15.29
CA LEU A 383 -7.84 -18.81 -15.17
C LEU A 383 -6.94 -17.64 -15.58
N ALA A 384 -5.61 -17.76 -15.43
CA ALA A 384 -4.65 -16.74 -15.86
C ALA A 384 -4.37 -16.75 -17.38
N SER A 385 -4.73 -17.85 -18.06
CA SER A 385 -4.54 -18.08 -19.50
C SER A 385 -5.81 -17.89 -20.34
N THR A 386 -6.95 -17.61 -19.69
CA THR A 386 -8.18 -17.04 -20.28
C THR A 386 -8.10 -15.52 -20.29
#